data_AF-A0A8X6LT42-F1
#
_entry.id   AF-A0A8X6LT42-F1
#
_cell.length_a   1.000
_cell.length_b   1.000
_cell.length_c   1.000
_cell.angle_alpha   90.00
_cell.angle_beta   90.00
_cell.angle_gamma   90.00
#
_symmetry.space_group_name_H-M   'P 1'
#
loop_
_entity.id
_entity.type
_entity.pdbx_description
1 polymer ?
#
loop_
_entity_poly.entity_id
_entity_poly.type
_entity_poly.pdbx_seq_one_letter_code
_entity_poly.pdbx_strand_id
1 'polypeptide(L)'
;MKDVSKEGFECPVAIEFYNKIMGGVDLADQMTIGYKFRKYCMWWKRVVFRLLMSAVVNSWIAYCGLKHRKTPLLDFIVLLSKDLMVSGKLNAQYQRRRGTMRSTKTSRRELNVGDHLPVATKTRQWCRKRAQQKKESHTKLMCTMCNVPLCINCFKPYHS
;
A
#
# COMPACT_ATOMS: atom_id res chain seq x y z
N MET A 1 -35.59 37.76 -26.71
CA MET A 1 -34.17 37.57 -26.35
C MET A 1 -33.36 38.09 -27.53
N LYS A 2 -32.51 39.11 -27.34
CA LYS A 2 -31.72 39.70 -28.43
C LYS A 2 -30.59 38.73 -28.79
N ASP A 3 -30.57 38.31 -30.06
CA ASP A 3 -29.45 37.57 -30.64
C ASP A 3 -28.22 38.49 -30.68
N VAL A 4 -27.26 38.20 -29.79
CA VAL A 4 -25.96 38.86 -29.80
C VAL A 4 -25.13 38.18 -30.88
N SER A 5 -25.05 38.82 -32.04
CA SER A 5 -24.11 38.50 -33.11
C SER A 5 -22.69 38.49 -32.54
N LYS A 6 -22.01 37.34 -32.58
CA LYS A 6 -20.59 37.26 -32.20
C LYS A 6 -19.76 37.87 -33.33
N GLU A 7 -19.46 39.16 -33.24
CA GLU A 7 -18.44 39.79 -34.08
C GLU A 7 -17.08 39.15 -33.75
N GLY A 8 -16.43 38.60 -34.78
CA GLY A 8 -15.10 37.99 -34.65
C GLY A 8 -14.05 39.07 -34.45
N PHE A 9 -13.58 39.25 -33.22
CA PHE A 9 -12.47 40.14 -32.92
C PHE A 9 -11.14 39.38 -33.02
N GLU A 10 -10.14 39.97 -33.68
CA GLU A 10 -8.79 39.41 -33.71
C GLU A 10 -8.17 39.47 -32.32
N CYS A 11 -7.81 38.31 -31.77
CA CYS A 11 -7.20 38.23 -30.44
C CYS A 11 -5.83 38.92 -30.46
N PRO A 12 -5.58 39.91 -29.58
CA PRO A 12 -4.27 40.52 -29.48
C PRO A 12 -3.19 39.47 -29.17
N VAL A 13 -2.03 39.59 -29.84
CA VAL A 13 -0.88 38.66 -29.67
C VAL A 13 -0.49 38.48 -28.21
N ALA A 14 -0.58 39.54 -27.40
CA ALA A 14 -0.30 39.49 -25.96
C ALA A 14 -1.25 38.56 -25.19
N ILE A 15 -2.54 38.56 -25.56
CA ILE A 15 -3.57 37.72 -24.92
C ILE A 15 -3.39 36.26 -25.37
N GLU A 16 -3.08 36.03 -26.64
CA GLU A 16 -2.78 34.69 -27.15
C GLU A 16 -1.56 34.08 -26.44
N PHE A 17 -0.48 34.84 -26.30
CA PHE A 17 0.72 34.41 -25.59
C PHE A 17 0.43 34.08 -24.12
N TYR A 18 -0.33 34.93 -23.43
CA TYR A 18 -0.73 34.70 -22.05
C TYR A 18 -1.53 33.40 -21.91
N ASN A 19 -2.57 33.21 -22.74
CA ASN A 19 -3.41 32.01 -22.73
C ASN A 19 -2.61 30.72 -22.98
N LYS A 20 -1.55 30.80 -23.79
CA LYS A 20 -0.68 29.65 -24.09
C LYS A 20 0.15 29.19 -22.88
N ILE A 21 0.53 30.09 -21.97
CA ILE A 21 1.51 29.82 -20.91
C ILE A 21 0.89 29.79 -19.51
N MET A 22 -0.20 30.54 -19.27
CA MET A 22 -0.79 30.73 -17.94
C MET A 22 -1.18 29.43 -17.22
N GLY A 23 -1.49 28.36 -17.96
CA GLY A 23 -1.99 27.09 -17.41
C GLY A 23 -0.94 26.20 -16.74
N GLY A 24 0.33 26.60 -16.69
CA GLY A 24 1.39 25.76 -16.14
C GLY A 24 1.18 25.36 -14.67
N VAL A 25 0.72 26.30 -13.84
CA VAL A 25 0.47 26.06 -12.40
C VAL A 25 -0.74 25.14 -12.21
N ASP A 26 -1.86 25.42 -12.89
CA ASP A 26 -3.06 24.59 -12.82
C ASP A 26 -2.79 23.15 -13.28
N LEU A 27 -1.99 22.99 -14.34
CA LEU A 27 -1.60 21.69 -14.84
C LEU A 27 -0.76 20.91 -13.82
N ALA A 28 0.22 21.56 -13.17
CA ALA A 28 1.01 20.95 -12.10
C ALA A 28 0.14 20.53 -10.91
N ASP A 29 -0.85 21.35 -10.54
CA ASP A 29 -1.80 21.04 -9.50
C ASP A 29 -2.70 19.86 -9.87
N GLN A 30 -3.21 19.80 -11.10
CA GLN A 30 -4.00 18.68 -11.59
C GLN A 30 -3.24 17.35 -11.54
N MET A 31 -1.96 17.34 -11.94
CA MET A 31 -1.10 16.15 -11.87
C MET A 31 -0.87 15.68 -10.42
N THR A 32 -0.85 16.61 -9.47
CA THR A 32 -0.64 16.33 -8.04
C THR A 32 -1.92 15.88 -7.33
N ILE A 33 -3.10 16.38 -7.75
CA ILE A 33 -4.40 16.14 -7.11
C ILE A 33 -4.98 14.75 -7.43
N GLY A 34 -4.64 14.16 -8.58
CA GLY A 34 -5.20 12.88 -9.06
C GLY A 34 -5.05 11.72 -8.07
N TYR A 35 -4.01 11.75 -7.23
CA TYR A 35 -3.75 10.73 -6.22
C TYR A 35 -4.30 11.18 -4.86
N LYS A 36 -5.62 11.05 -4.68
CA LYS A 36 -6.27 11.39 -3.41
C LYS A 36 -5.82 10.45 -2.30
N PHE A 37 -4.87 10.92 -1.50
CA PHE A 37 -4.49 10.25 -0.27
C PHE A 37 -5.61 10.31 0.78
N ARG A 38 -5.65 9.34 1.69
CA ARG A 38 -6.61 9.24 2.81
C ARG A 38 -6.81 10.59 3.50
N LYS A 39 -8.04 10.89 3.95
CA LYS A 39 -8.33 12.06 4.79
C LYS A 39 -7.39 12.06 6.00
N TYR A 40 -6.36 12.90 5.96
CA TYR A 40 -5.46 13.07 7.09
C TYR A 40 -6.13 13.94 8.15
N CYS A 41 -6.18 13.44 9.39
CA CYS A 41 -6.64 14.19 10.56
C CYS A 41 -5.72 15.38 10.91
N MET A 42 -4.48 15.38 10.42
CA MET A 42 -3.50 16.43 10.67
C MET A 42 -3.15 17.19 9.37
N TRP A 43 -3.28 18.51 9.40
CA TRP A 43 -3.09 19.40 8.25
C TRP A 43 -1.66 19.37 7.68
N TRP A 44 -0.64 19.34 8.55
CA TRP A 44 0.78 19.32 8.13
C TRP A 44 1.12 18.10 7.26
N LYS A 45 0.46 16.95 7.48
CA LYS A 45 0.63 15.76 6.62
C LYS A 45 0.24 16.08 5.18
N ARG A 46 -0.82 16.87 4.96
CA ARG A 46 -1.26 17.26 3.61
C ARG A 46 -0.17 18.05 2.89
N VAL A 47 0.53 18.94 3.59
CA VAL A 47 1.65 19.72 3.04
C VAL A 47 2.79 18.80 2.64
N VAL A 48 3.21 17.91 3.54
CA VAL A 48 4.30 16.94 3.25
C VAL A 48 3.95 16.05 2.06
N PHE A 49 2.74 15.50 2.00
CA PHE A 49 2.33 14.66 0.87
C PHE A 49 2.22 15.44 -0.44
N ARG A 50 1.80 16.70 -0.39
CA ARG A 50 1.77 17.57 -1.57
C ARG A 50 3.18 17.80 -2.11
N LEU A 51 4.14 18.14 -1.23
CA LEU A 51 5.55 18.29 -1.62
C LEU A 51 6.14 16.99 -2.18
N LEU A 52 5.84 15.85 -1.55
CA LEU A 52 6.29 14.54 -2.02
C LEU A 52 5.76 14.24 -3.42
N MET A 53 4.47 14.45 -3.66
CA MET A 53 3.86 14.21 -4.98
C MET A 53 4.40 15.17 -6.04
N SER A 54 4.64 16.44 -5.70
CA SER A 54 5.30 17.38 -6.61
C SER A 54 6.71 16.90 -6.98
N ALA A 55 7.50 16.40 -6.01
CA ALA A 55 8.81 15.83 -6.29
C ALA A 55 8.74 14.60 -7.21
N VAL A 56 7.75 13.73 -7.01
CA VAL A 56 7.50 12.56 -7.88
C VAL A 56 7.16 12.99 -9.30
N VAL A 57 6.23 13.93 -9.49
CA VAL A 57 5.87 14.45 -10.83
C VAL A 57 7.08 15.09 -11.51
N ASN A 58 7.88 15.88 -10.78
CA ASN A 58 9.10 16.49 -11.33
C ASN A 58 10.12 15.42 -11.77
N SER A 59 10.32 14.38 -10.96
CA SER A 59 11.20 13.27 -11.31
C SER A 59 10.70 12.49 -12.53
N TRP A 60 9.38 12.35 -12.69
CA TRP A 60 8.77 11.73 -13.85
C TRP A 60 8.96 12.56 -15.12
N ILE A 61 8.81 13.89 -15.05
CA ILE A 61 9.09 14.80 -16.16
C ILE A 61 10.55 14.68 -16.60
N ALA A 62 11.48 14.68 -15.63
CA ALA A 62 12.91 14.49 -15.91
C ALA A 62 13.20 13.10 -16.52
N TYR A 63 12.58 12.05 -16.00
CA TYR A 63 12.71 10.68 -16.53
C TYR A 63 12.22 10.58 -17.98
N CYS A 64 11.05 11.13 -18.29
CA CYS A 64 10.51 11.17 -19.65
C CYS A 64 11.40 11.98 -20.60
N GLY A 65 11.95 13.09 -20.12
CA GLY A 65 12.87 13.94 -20.88
C GLY A 65 14.19 13.24 -21.22
N LEU A 66 14.78 12.53 -20.27
CA LEU A 66 16.06 11.82 -20.46
C LEU A 66 15.92 10.54 -21.31
N LYS A 67 14.81 9.80 -21.16
CA LYS A 67 14.58 8.53 -21.86
C LYS A 67 14.00 8.71 -23.26
N HIS A 68 13.59 9.93 -23.64
CA HIS A 68 12.82 10.21 -24.86
C HIS A 68 11.61 9.27 -25.06
N ARG A 69 11.04 8.78 -23.95
CA ARG A 69 9.89 7.86 -23.96
C ARG A 69 8.82 8.39 -23.02
N LYS A 70 7.59 8.38 -23.49
CA LYS A 70 6.42 8.73 -22.69
C LYS A 70 5.99 7.49 -21.91
N THR A 71 6.26 7.48 -20.62
CA THR A 71 5.71 6.47 -19.70
C THR A 71 4.55 7.12 -18.94
N PRO A 72 3.39 6.46 -18.79
CA PRO A 72 2.32 6.95 -17.94
C PRO A 72 2.82 7.22 -16.51
N LEU A 73 2.36 8.31 -15.89
CA LEU A 73 2.78 8.69 -14.53
C LEU A 73 2.51 7.57 -13.51
N LEU A 74 1.40 6.84 -13.65
CA LEU A 74 1.05 5.72 -12.76
C LEU A 74 2.11 4.61 -12.80
N ASP A 75 2.53 4.22 -14.01
CA ASP A 75 3.52 3.15 -14.19
C ASP A 75 4.86 3.55 -13.59
N PHE A 76 5.25 4.82 -13.77
CA PHE A 76 6.44 5.38 -13.14
C PHE A 76 6.34 5.32 -11.60
N ILE A 77 5.20 5.70 -11.01
CA ILE A 77 4.99 5.63 -9.56
C ILE A 77 5.09 4.19 -9.06
N VAL A 78 4.52 3.22 -9.78
CA VAL A 78 4.60 1.79 -9.40
C VAL A 78 6.04 1.31 -9.40
N LEU A 79 6.82 1.65 -10.43
CA LEU A 79 8.24 1.30 -10.51
C LEU A 79 9.04 1.96 -9.39
N LEU A 80 8.90 3.28 -9.23
CA LEU A 80 9.55 4.04 -8.16
C LEU A 80 9.23 3.46 -6.77
N SER A 81 7.98 3.09 -6.54
CA SER A 81 7.56 2.48 -5.27
C SER A 81 8.25 1.14 -5.01
N LYS A 82 8.38 0.29 -6.03
CA LYS A 82 9.10 -1.00 -5.91
C LYS A 82 10.57 -0.77 -5.55
N ASP A 83 11.24 0.16 -6.22
CA ASP A 83 12.65 0.46 -5.99
C ASP A 83 12.90 1.06 -4.60
N LEU A 84 12.03 1.97 -4.17
CA LEU A 84 12.08 2.54 -2.82
C LEU A 84 11.81 1.48 -1.74
N MET A 85 10.89 0.54 -1.99
CA MET A 85 10.63 -0.56 -1.05
C MET A 85 11.83 -1.50 -0.91
N VAL A 86 12.51 -1.82 -2.02
CA VAL A 86 13.72 -2.65 -1.99
C VAL A 86 14.85 -1.91 -1.27
N SER A 87 15.12 -0.66 -1.64
CA SER A 87 16.14 0.18 -1.00
C SER A 87 15.87 0.37 0.50
N GLY A 88 14.60 0.59 0.86
CA GLY A 88 14.18 0.72 2.25
C GLY A 88 14.40 -0.56 3.06
N LYS A 89 14.24 -1.75 2.46
CA LYS A 89 14.54 -3.04 3.14
C LYS A 89 16.04 -3.23 3.36
N LEU A 90 16.87 -2.81 2.40
CA LEU A 90 18.33 -2.91 2.51
C LEU A 90 18.88 -1.92 3.54
N ASN A 91 18.35 -0.69 3.54
CA ASN A 91 18.80 0.39 4.43
C ASN A 91 18.17 0.32 5.83
N ALA A 92 17.09 -0.45 6.01
CA ALA A 92 16.54 -0.76 7.32
C ALA A 92 17.43 -1.79 8.06
N GLN A 93 18.67 -1.40 8.38
CA GLN A 93 19.44 -2.02 9.47
C GLN A 93 18.82 -1.77 10.85
N TYR A 94 17.77 -0.92 10.92
CA TYR A 94 16.94 -0.83 12.11
C TYR A 94 16.27 -2.18 12.32
N GLN A 95 16.86 -2.98 13.22
CA GLN A 95 16.17 -4.04 13.94
C GLN A 95 14.77 -3.52 14.18
N ARG A 96 13.76 -4.12 13.54
CA ARG A 96 12.39 -3.86 13.98
C ARG A 96 12.50 -4.07 15.47
N ARG A 97 12.39 -3.01 16.29
CA ARG A 97 12.02 -3.18 17.67
C ARG A 97 10.84 -4.12 17.51
N ARG A 98 10.98 -5.36 17.98
CA ARG A 98 9.84 -6.21 18.23
C ARG A 98 9.10 -5.37 19.23
N GLY A 99 8.28 -4.45 18.72
CA GLY A 99 7.28 -3.81 19.51
C GLY A 99 6.64 -5.01 20.15
N THR A 100 6.42 -4.92 21.44
CA THR A 100 5.46 -5.75 22.12
C THR A 100 4.07 -5.40 21.54
N MET A 101 3.90 -5.43 20.20
CA MET A 101 2.73 -5.99 19.58
C MET A 101 2.57 -7.33 20.28
N ARG A 102 1.74 -7.30 21.31
CA ARG A 102 0.71 -8.31 21.44
C ARG A 102 0.07 -8.38 20.06
N SER A 103 0.67 -9.19 19.19
CA SER A 103 -0.01 -9.84 18.09
C SER A 103 -1.17 -10.50 18.80
N THR A 104 -2.32 -9.82 18.81
CA THR A 104 -3.57 -10.47 19.11
C THR A 104 -3.57 -11.70 18.22
N LYS A 105 -3.78 -12.87 18.83
CA LYS A 105 -3.67 -14.17 18.15
C LYS A 105 -4.48 -14.22 16.85
N THR A 106 -5.43 -13.31 16.69
CA THR A 106 -6.21 -12.97 15.50
C THR A 106 -5.36 -12.56 14.28
N SER A 107 -4.40 -11.63 14.41
CA SER A 107 -3.68 -11.07 13.24
C SER A 107 -2.79 -12.10 12.53
N ARG A 108 -2.38 -13.16 13.23
CA ARG A 108 -1.55 -14.23 12.67
C ARG A 108 -2.36 -15.34 12.01
N ARG A 109 -3.67 -15.41 12.28
CA ARG A 109 -4.60 -16.40 11.72
C ARG A 109 -5.20 -15.92 10.40
N GLU A 110 -5.43 -14.62 10.27
CA GLU A 110 -6.08 -14.04 9.08
C GLU A 110 -5.13 -13.82 7.90
N LEU A 111 -3.81 -13.73 8.12
CA LEU A 111 -2.84 -13.48 7.05
C LEU A 111 -2.45 -14.73 6.23
N ASN A 112 -2.71 -15.94 6.74
CA ASN A 112 -2.24 -17.20 6.16
C ASN A 112 -3.35 -18.26 6.08
N VAL A 113 -4.53 -17.89 5.61
CA VAL A 113 -5.62 -18.84 5.36
C VAL A 113 -5.21 -19.75 4.20
N GLY A 114 -4.47 -20.82 4.48
CA GLY A 114 -3.95 -21.78 3.51
C GLY A 114 -2.66 -22.52 3.94
N ASP A 115 -1.79 -21.88 4.74
CA ASP A 115 -0.45 -22.43 5.05
C ASP A 115 -0.39 -23.27 6.34
N HIS A 116 -1.53 -23.48 6.99
CA HIS A 116 -1.59 -24.30 8.20
C HIS A 116 -1.71 -25.78 7.85
N LEU A 117 -0.59 -26.43 7.49
CA LEU A 117 -0.55 -27.87 7.27
C LEU A 117 -0.24 -28.65 8.57
N PRO A 118 -0.91 -29.79 8.83
CA PRO A 118 -0.60 -30.65 9.96
C PRO A 118 0.67 -31.45 9.71
N VAL A 119 1.58 -31.45 10.68
CA VAL A 119 2.81 -32.24 10.66
C VAL A 119 2.79 -33.25 11.81
N ALA A 120 3.22 -34.48 11.54
CA ALA A 120 3.32 -35.52 12.54
C ALA A 120 4.56 -35.31 13.44
N THR A 121 4.37 -35.29 14.75
CA THR A 121 5.41 -35.21 15.77
C THR A 121 5.77 -36.60 16.31
N LYS A 122 7.02 -36.78 16.72
CA LYS A 122 7.51 -38.03 17.31
C LYS A 122 6.81 -38.36 18.63
N THR A 123 6.51 -37.34 19.44
CA THR A 123 5.85 -37.47 20.74
C THR A 123 4.37 -37.11 20.66
N ARG A 124 3.56 -37.79 21.50
CA ARG A 124 2.15 -37.44 21.71
C ARG A 124 2.06 -36.26 22.66
N GLN A 125 1.29 -35.24 22.27
CA GLN A 125 1.05 -34.04 23.06
C GLN A 125 -0.45 -33.84 23.29
N TRP A 126 -0.80 -33.09 24.34
CA TRP A 126 -2.20 -32.77 24.63
C TRP A 126 -2.76 -31.83 23.57
N CYS A 127 -3.91 -32.17 23.01
CA CYS A 127 -4.60 -31.31 22.07
C CYS A 127 -5.03 -30.01 22.77
N ARG A 128 -4.55 -28.87 22.28
CA ARG A 128 -4.76 -27.57 22.94
C ARG A 128 -6.23 -27.18 23.08
N LYS A 129 -7.04 -27.45 22.05
CA LYS A 129 -8.49 -27.14 22.06
C LYS A 129 -9.28 -28.03 23.02
N ARG A 130 -8.90 -29.31 23.16
CA ARG A 130 -9.54 -30.26 24.07
C ARG A 130 -9.12 -30.02 25.52
N ALA A 131 -7.85 -29.70 25.75
CA ALA A 131 -7.35 -29.29 27.07
C ALA A 131 -8.09 -28.06 27.61
N GLN A 132 -8.38 -27.06 26.76
CA GLN A 132 -9.21 -25.90 27.13
C GLN A 132 -10.64 -26.29 27.51
N GLN A 133 -11.17 -27.37 26.94
CA GLN A 133 -12.49 -27.93 27.27
C GLN A 133 -12.44 -28.91 28.44
N LYS A 134 -11.30 -29.03 29.15
CA LYS A 134 -11.06 -30.05 30.19
C LYS A 134 -11.33 -31.48 29.71
N LYS A 135 -11.11 -31.75 28.42
CA LYS A 135 -11.21 -33.09 27.81
C LYS A 135 -9.83 -33.64 27.52
N GLU A 136 -9.59 -34.87 27.93
CA GLU A 136 -8.34 -35.57 27.65
C GLU A 136 -8.32 -36.03 26.19
N SER A 137 -7.31 -35.57 25.46
CA SER A 137 -7.11 -35.97 24.07
C SER A 137 -5.68 -35.70 23.68
N HIS A 138 -4.98 -36.77 23.28
CA HIS A 138 -3.61 -36.69 22.81
C HIS A 138 -3.57 -36.75 21.29
N THR A 139 -2.60 -36.06 20.70
CA THR A 139 -2.39 -36.01 19.26
C THR A 139 -0.90 -36.07 18.95
N LYS A 140 -0.57 -36.66 17.80
CA LYS A 140 0.75 -36.54 17.17
C LYS A 140 0.75 -35.46 16.10
N LEU A 141 -0.31 -34.67 15.95
CA LEU A 141 -0.41 -33.65 14.91
C LEU A 141 -0.17 -32.27 15.51
N MET A 142 0.70 -31.51 14.85
CA MET A 142 1.05 -30.15 15.21
C MET A 142 0.99 -29.25 13.96
N CYS A 143 0.47 -28.04 14.13
CA CYS A 143 0.64 -26.99 13.12
C CYS A 143 2.01 -26.31 13.34
N THR A 144 2.93 -26.42 12.38
CA THR A 144 4.27 -25.80 12.47
C THR A 144 4.21 -24.27 12.46
N MET A 145 3.27 -23.69 11.71
CA MET A 145 3.09 -22.24 11.61
C MET A 145 2.58 -21.63 12.93
N CYS A 146 1.69 -22.33 13.64
CA CYS A 146 1.13 -21.87 14.92
C CYS A 146 1.85 -22.45 16.15
N ASN A 147 2.71 -23.46 15.97
CA ASN A 147 3.33 -24.26 17.01
C ASN A 147 2.31 -24.75 18.07
N VAL A 148 1.20 -25.35 17.61
CA VAL A 148 0.15 -25.88 18.49
C VAL A 148 -0.21 -27.33 18.14
N PRO A 149 -0.27 -28.24 19.13
CA PRO A 149 -0.77 -29.59 18.96
C PRO A 149 -2.30 -29.60 18.90
N LEU A 150 -2.86 -30.16 17.83
CA LEU A 150 -4.31 -30.22 17.59
C LEU A 150 -4.73 -31.61 17.09
N CYS A 151 -5.89 -32.10 17.54
CA CYS A 151 -6.50 -33.32 17.03
C CYS A 151 -7.04 -33.09 15.60
N ILE A 152 -7.25 -34.15 14.80
CA ILE A 152 -7.79 -34.06 13.42
C ILE A 152 -9.07 -33.23 13.39
N ASN A 153 -10.03 -33.54 14.29
CA ASN A 153 -11.31 -32.84 14.39
C ASN A 153 -11.19 -31.40 14.92
N CYS A 154 -10.06 -31.06 15.52
CA CYS A 154 -9.79 -29.77 16.15
C CYS A 154 -9.04 -28.82 15.22
N PHE A 155 -8.37 -29.35 14.20
CA PHE A 155 -7.41 -28.64 13.36
C PHE A 155 -8.12 -27.62 12.46
N LYS A 156 -9.03 -28.07 11.58
CA LYS A 156 -9.84 -27.19 10.71
C LYS A 156 -10.53 -26.07 11.50
N PRO A 157 -11.33 -26.34 12.55
CA PRO A 157 -12.05 -25.29 13.30
C PRO A 157 -11.16 -24.46 14.24
N TYR A 158 -9.84 -24.61 14.19
CA TYR A 158 -8.89 -23.73 14.89
C TYR A 158 -8.19 -22.76 13.92
N HIS A 159 -8.14 -23.12 12.63
CA HIS A 159 -7.50 -22.38 11.55
C HIS A 159 -8.52 -21.75 10.56
N SER A 160 -9.81 -21.84 10.87
CA SER A 160 -10.89 -21.08 10.21
C SER A 160 -11.05 -19.72 10.85
#